data_AF-A0A0Q6XHM0-F1
#
_entry.id   AF-A0A0Q6XHM0-F1
#
_cell.length_a   1.000
_cell.length_b   1.000
_cell.length_c   1.000
_cell.angle_alpha   90.00
_cell.angle_beta   90.00
_cell.angle_gamma   90.00
#
_symmetry.space_group_name_H-M   'P 1'
#
loop_
_entity.id
_entity.type
_entity.pdbx_description
1 polymer ?
#
loop_
_entity_poly.entity_id
_entity_poly.type
_entity_poly.pdbx_seq_one_letter_code
_entity_poly.pdbx_strand_id
1 'polypeptide(L)' 'MKALKSDLAKALLADPRAKEKLRTFLTTRASAGSVPAADVHIEVQDQGRKVRVTPTVVPKAT' A
#
# COMPACT_ATOMS: atom_id res chain seq x y z
N MET A 1 10.31 7.36 10.56
CA MET A 1 9.32 6.60 9.75
C MET A 1 7.96 6.63 10.45
N LYS A 2 7.03 7.50 10.03
CA LYS A 2 5.71 7.67 10.71
C LYS A 2 4.57 6.91 10.02
N ALA A 3 4.69 6.54 8.75
CA ALA A 3 3.63 5.85 7.99
C ALA A 3 3.46 4.35 8.34
N LEU A 4 4.53 3.66 8.78
CA LEU A 4 4.48 2.23 9.13
C LEU A 4 3.91 1.95 10.55
N LYS A 5 3.47 2.97 11.27
CA LYS A 5 2.98 2.84 12.66
C LYS A 5 1.46 2.79 12.78
N SER A 6 0.69 2.98 11.69
CA SER A 6 -0.76 2.88 11.75
C SER A 6 -1.19 1.41 11.88
N ASP A 7 -2.27 1.16 12.60
CA ASP A 7 -2.81 -0.20 12.76
C ASP A 7 -3.27 -0.78 11.41
N LEU A 8 -3.77 0.06 10.51
CA LEU A 8 -4.09 -0.30 9.13
C LEU A 8 -2.85 -0.78 8.36
N ALA A 9 -1.69 -0.16 8.53
CA ALA A 9 -0.46 -0.61 7.89
C ALA A 9 -0.02 -1.98 8.42
N LYS A 10 -0.20 -2.24 9.73
CA LYS A 10 0.06 -3.55 10.32
C LYS A 10 -0.88 -4.61 9.76
N ALA A 11 -2.18 -4.31 9.67
CA ALA A 11 -3.18 -5.21 9.09
C ALA A 11 -2.86 -5.55 7.62
N LEU A 12 -2.49 -4.54 6.83
CA LEU A 12 -2.09 -4.72 5.43
C LEU A 12 -0.85 -5.61 5.30
N LEU A 13 0.16 -5.42 6.16
CA LEU A 13 1.38 -6.21 6.14
C LEU A 13 1.18 -7.63 6.72
N ALA A 14 0.15 -7.84 7.54
CA ALA A 14 -0.22 -9.13 8.09
C ALA A 14 -1.03 -9.99 7.11
N ASP A 15 -1.80 -9.37 6.21
CA ASP A 15 -2.52 -10.06 5.13
C ASP A 15 -1.55 -10.45 3.99
N PRO A 16 -1.31 -11.75 3.71
CA PRO A 16 -0.38 -12.19 2.68
C PRO A 16 -0.72 -11.68 1.28
N ARG A 17 -2.02 -11.62 0.94
CA ARG A 17 -2.48 -11.17 -0.39
C ARG A 17 -2.33 -9.65 -0.52
N ALA A 18 -2.67 -8.92 0.53
CA ALA A 18 -2.52 -7.47 0.53
C ALA A 18 -1.04 -7.05 0.46
N LYS A 19 -0.18 -7.75 1.21
CA LYS A 19 1.27 -7.57 1.18
C LYS A 19 1.86 -7.85 -0.20
N GLU A 20 1.42 -8.90 -0.88
CA GLU A 20 1.86 -9.20 -2.24
C GLU A 20 1.46 -8.12 -3.23
N LYS A 21 0.20 -7.64 -3.19
CA LYS A 21 -0.27 -6.52 -4.02
C LYS A 21 0.51 -5.24 -3.77
N LEU A 22 0.80 -4.93 -2.50
CA LEU A 22 1.63 -3.78 -2.13
C LEU A 22 3.04 -3.92 -2.69
N ARG A 23 3.65 -5.11 -2.58
CA ARG A 23 4.98 -5.38 -3.13
C ARG A 23 4.99 -5.16 -4.64
N THR A 24 4.02 -5.72 -5.36
CA THR A 24 3.87 -5.54 -6.81
C THR A 24 3.77 -4.06 -7.17
N PHE A 25 2.93 -3.30 -6.47
CA PHE A 25 2.82 -1.85 -6.68
C PHE A 25 4.17 -1.13 -6.52
N LEU A 26 4.92 -1.42 -5.45
CA LEU A 26 6.21 -0.81 -5.19
C LEU A 26 7.25 -1.19 -6.26
N THR A 27 7.31 -2.47 -6.65
CA THR A 27 8.26 -2.94 -7.67
C THR A 27 7.94 -2.40 -9.05
N THR A 28 6.67 -2.40 -9.46
CA THR A 28 6.26 -1.90 -10.78
C THR A 28 6.53 -0.39 -10.89
N ARG A 29 6.28 0.38 -9.84
CA ARG A 29 6.54 1.82 -9.84
C ARG A 29 8.03 2.17 -9.74
N ALA A 30 8.85 1.34 -9.09
CA ALA A 30 10.31 1.52 -9.06
C ALA A 30 10.94 1.36 -10.45
N SER A 31 10.39 0.45 -11.28
CA SER A 31 10.83 0.25 -12.66
C SER A 31 10.27 1.29 -13.64
N ALA A 32 9.10 1.85 -13.33
CA ALA A 32 8.36 2.73 -14.22
C ALA A 32 8.39 4.16 -13.69
N GLY A 33 9.48 4.88 -13.99
CA GLY A 33 9.62 6.30 -13.67
C GLY A 33 8.36 7.08 -14.04
N SER A 34 7.68 7.60 -13.02
CA SER A 34 6.51 8.49 -13.14
C SER A 34 5.31 7.94 -13.94
N VAL A 35 5.04 6.63 -13.90
CA VAL A 35 3.73 6.15 -14.40
C VAL A 35 2.66 6.59 -13.40
N PRO A 36 1.54 7.22 -13.84
CA PRO A 36 0.44 7.55 -12.95
C PRO A 36 0.02 6.29 -12.22
N ALA A 37 -0.26 6.40 -10.92
CA ALA A 37 -0.72 5.27 -10.13
C ALA A 37 -1.98 4.73 -10.79
N ALA A 38 -1.83 3.69 -11.61
CA ALA A 38 -2.96 2.90 -12.09
C ALA A 38 -3.80 2.54 -10.87
N ASP A 39 -5.11 2.46 -11.03
CA ASP A 39 -6.14 2.16 -10.02
C ASP A 39 -5.82 0.88 -9.20
N VAL A 40 -4.79 0.94 -8.36
CA VAL A 40 -4.33 -0.16 -7.53
C VAL A 40 -5.08 -0.04 -6.24
N HIS A 41 -5.99 -0.99 -6.06
CA HIS A 41 -6.82 -1.10 -4.87
C HIS A 41 -6.45 -2.36 -4.13
N ILE A 42 -6.00 -2.17 -2.90
CA ILE A 42 -5.62 -3.24 -2.00
C ILE A 42 -6.76 -3.40 -1.00
N GLU A 43 -7.45 -4.53 -1.06
CA GLU A 43 -8.42 -4.91 -0.04
C GLU A 43 -7.68 -5.52 1.15
N VAL A 44 -8.01 -5.05 2.35
CA VAL A 44 -7.43 -5.49 3.62
C VAL A 44 -8.57 -5.76 4.60
N GLN A 45 -8.48 -6.84 5.38
CA GLN A 45 -9.30 -6.97 6.57
C GLN A 45 -8.66 -6.19 7.72
N ASP A 46 -9.37 -5.18 8.22
CA ASP A 46 -8.97 -4.41 9.40
C ASP A 46 -10.13 -4.41 10.39
N GLN A 47 -9.87 -4.83 11.63
CA GLN A 47 -10.86 -4.86 12.72
C GLN A 47 -12.19 -5.54 12.36
N GLY A 48 -12.13 -6.63 11.58
CA GLY A 48 -13.33 -7.37 11.15
C GLY A 48 -14.09 -6.73 9.98
N ARG A 49 -13.58 -5.64 9.40
CA ARG A 49 -14.16 -4.97 8.23
C ARG A 49 -13.23 -5.09 7.02
N LYS A 50 -13.79 -5.19 5.82
CA LYS A 50 -13.03 -5.06 4.59
C LYS A 50 -12.85 -3.58 4.27
N VAL A 51 -11.60 -3.15 4.12
CA VAL A 51 -11.23 -1.78 3.79
C VAL A 51 -10.47 -1.78 2.47
N ARG A 52 -10.71 -0.77 1.64
CA ARG A 52 -10.03 -0.56 0.36
C ARG A 52 -8.97 0.53 0.53
N VAL A 53 -7.72 0.20 0.22
CA VAL A 53 -6.57 1.09 0.36
C VAL A 53 -6.00 1.40 -1.02
N THR A 54 -5.83 2.69 -1.31
CA THR A 54 -5.15 3.18 -2.53
C THR A 54 -3.77 3.70 -2.14
N PRO A 55 -2.68 2.98 -2.49
CA PRO A 55 -1.34 3.38 -2.10
C PRO A 55 -0.91 4.62 -2.89
N THR A 56 -0.45 5.65 -2.17
CA THR A 56 0.07 6.89 -2.75
C THR A 56 1.51 7.08 -2.30
N VAL A 57 2.41 7.38 -3.25
CA VAL A 57 3.80 7.73 -2.93
C VAL A 57 3.83 9.21 -2.60
N VAL A 58 4.20 9.52 -1.36
CA VAL A 58 4.38 10.88 -0.89
C VAL A 58 5.87 11.20 -0.93
N PRO A 59 6.30 12.26 -1.64
CA PRO A 59 7.68 12.71 -1.58
C PRO A 59 8.08 12.97 -0.12
N LYS A 60 9.34 12.70 0.22
CA LYS A 60 9.86 13.06 1.53
C LYS A 60 9.77 14.59 1.65
N ALA A 61 9.02 15.09 2.63
CA ALA A 61 9.02 16.51 2.95
C ALA A 61 10.46 16.92 3.30
N THR A 62 10.99 17.87 2.52
CA THR A 62 12.26 18.56 2.78
C THR A 62 12.16 19.42 4.03
#